data_AF-A0A920V4W0-F1
#
_entry.id   AF-A0A920V4W0-F1
#
_cell.length_a   1.000
_cell.length_b   1.000
_cell.length_c   1.000
_cell.angle_alpha   90.00
_cell.angle_beta   90.00
_cell.angle_gamma   90.00
#
_symmetry.space_group_name_H-M   'P 1'
#
loop_
_entity.id
_entity.type
_entity.pdbx_description
1 polymer ?
#
loop_
_entity_poly.entity_id
_entity_poly.type
_entity_poly.pdbx_seq_one_letter_code
_entity_poly.pdbx_strand_id
1 'polypeptide(L)'
;MSGHGNSEEYRPWRAATIDGDGSFRCPEPTNDYLPSCWRAGEIIAERCLSEGNLESLCKIRELDAQQNYLALGSSGYLAIPGAEIEDWYDSGQCKDCFIPSFNYRPAGSAQ
;
A
#
# COMPACT_ATOMS: atom_id res chain seq x y z
N MET A 1 25.92 -25.28 11.09
CA MET A 1 24.74 -26.12 11.37
C MET A 1 23.53 -25.28 11.04
N SER A 2 22.81 -25.68 10.00
CA SER A 2 21.61 -25.00 9.49
C SER A 2 20.46 -25.32 10.41
N GLY A 3 19.84 -24.29 10.95
CA GLY A 3 18.63 -24.41 11.73
C GLY A 3 18.02 -23.03 11.77
N HIS A 4 16.97 -22.83 11.00
CA HIS A 4 16.07 -21.76 11.36
C HIS A 4 14.68 -22.30 11.70
N GLY A 5 13.60 -21.51 11.83
CA GLY A 5 12.20 -21.88 12.14
C GLY A 5 11.14 -21.57 11.02
N ASN A 6 10.56 -22.59 10.36
CA ASN A 6 9.43 -22.68 9.40
C ASN A 6 8.20 -21.78 9.67
N SER A 7 7.37 -21.69 8.61
CA SER A 7 5.94 -21.37 8.63
C SER A 7 5.57 -19.89 8.48
N GLU A 8 5.64 -19.41 7.23
CA GLU A 8 4.82 -18.28 6.78
C GLU A 8 3.33 -18.64 6.95
N GLU A 9 2.64 -17.89 7.81
CA GLU A 9 1.18 -17.97 7.93
C GLU A 9 0.54 -17.47 6.64
N TYR A 10 -0.11 -18.36 5.91
CA TYR A 10 -0.93 -18.05 4.73
C TYR A 10 -2.10 -17.15 5.16
N ARG A 11 -2.08 -15.88 4.75
CA ARG A 11 -3.16 -14.92 5.00
C ARG A 11 -3.81 -14.46 3.68
N PRO A 12 -5.14 -14.29 3.63
CA PRO A 12 -5.86 -14.10 2.37
C PRO A 12 -5.93 -12.64 1.86
N TRP A 13 -5.43 -11.64 2.60
CA TRP A 13 -5.38 -10.24 2.16
C TRP A 13 -3.95 -9.83 1.79
N ARG A 14 -3.77 -9.27 0.58
CA ARG A 14 -2.47 -8.84 0.05
C ARG A 14 -2.39 -7.32 -0.01
N ALA A 15 -1.24 -6.75 0.36
CA ALA A 15 -0.92 -5.33 0.14
C ALA A 15 -0.86 -4.94 -1.35
N ALA A 16 -0.82 -5.95 -2.23
CA ALA A 16 -0.88 -5.82 -3.67
C ALA A 16 -1.52 -7.08 -4.28
N THR A 17 -2.46 -6.90 -5.20
CA THR A 17 -2.98 -7.98 -6.04
C THR A 17 -1.95 -8.28 -7.12
N ILE A 18 -1.73 -9.56 -7.45
CA ILE A 18 -0.85 -9.91 -8.58
C ILE A 18 -1.77 -10.13 -9.78
N ASP A 19 -1.63 -9.32 -10.81
CA ASP A 19 -2.34 -9.48 -12.08
C ASP A 19 -1.83 -10.70 -12.84
N GLY A 20 -2.61 -11.16 -13.84
CA GLY A 20 -2.28 -12.36 -14.61
C GLY A 20 -0.95 -12.30 -15.37
N ASP A 21 -0.36 -11.10 -15.49
CA ASP A 21 0.95 -10.83 -16.08
C ASP A 21 2.09 -10.76 -15.05
N GLY A 22 1.78 -10.91 -13.76
CA GLY A 22 2.74 -10.80 -12.66
C GLY A 22 2.93 -9.37 -12.12
N SER A 23 2.20 -8.38 -12.63
CA SER A 23 2.27 -7.01 -12.13
C SER A 23 1.49 -6.84 -10.82
N PHE A 24 1.96 -5.93 -9.96
CA PHE A 24 1.31 -5.61 -8.70
C PHE A 24 0.26 -4.52 -8.92
N ARG A 25 -0.98 -4.78 -8.51
CA ARG A 25 -2.11 -3.84 -8.53
C ARG A 25 -2.51 -3.46 -7.11
N CYS A 26 -2.90 -2.22 -6.91
CA CYS A 26 -3.48 -1.78 -5.65
C CYS A 26 -4.91 -2.34 -5.54
N PRO A 27 -5.26 -3.10 -4.49
CA PRO A 27 -6.63 -3.56 -4.30
C PRO A 27 -7.56 -2.37 -4.02
N GLU A 28 -8.83 -2.51 -4.42
CA GLU A 28 -9.85 -1.54 -4.05
C GLU A 28 -10.10 -1.57 -2.53
N PRO A 29 -10.38 -0.43 -1.90
CA PRO A 29 -10.68 -0.36 -0.47
C PRO A 29 -11.99 -1.09 -0.16
N THR A 30 -12.04 -1.67 1.03
CA THR A 30 -13.26 -2.25 1.59
C THR A 30 -13.70 -1.45 2.80
N ASN A 31 -14.87 -1.73 3.35
CA ASN A 31 -15.35 -1.08 4.58
C ASN A 31 -14.39 -1.29 5.77
N ASP A 32 -13.66 -2.42 5.77
CA ASP A 32 -12.85 -2.88 6.88
C ASP A 32 -11.35 -2.60 6.69
N TYR A 33 -10.92 -2.26 5.47
CA TYR A 33 -9.51 -2.04 5.16
C TYR A 33 -9.31 -1.02 4.03
N LEU A 34 -8.54 0.01 4.31
CA LEU A 34 -8.04 0.98 3.34
C LEU A 34 -6.57 0.64 3.00
N PRO A 35 -6.25 0.18 1.78
CA PRO A 35 -4.87 -0.09 1.39
C PRO A 35 -4.05 1.21 1.33
N SER A 36 -2.83 1.20 1.87
CA SER A 36 -1.97 2.40 1.83
C SER A 36 -1.62 2.82 0.40
N CYS A 37 -1.49 1.89 -0.54
CA CYS A 37 -1.31 2.25 -1.96
C CYS A 37 -2.50 3.05 -2.49
N TRP A 38 -3.72 2.75 -2.05
CA TRP A 38 -4.94 3.42 -2.48
C TRP A 38 -4.97 4.83 -1.92
N ARG A 39 -4.72 4.95 -0.60
CA ARG A 39 -4.65 6.25 0.07
C ARG A 39 -3.55 7.13 -0.51
N ALA A 40 -2.41 6.57 -0.90
CA ALA A 40 -1.36 7.30 -1.61
C ALA A 40 -1.87 7.95 -2.90
N GLY A 41 -2.69 7.22 -3.67
CA GLY A 41 -3.41 7.75 -4.82
C GLY A 41 -4.33 8.90 -4.46
N GLU A 42 -5.18 8.72 -3.45
CA GLU A 42 -6.14 9.73 -3.01
C GLU A 42 -5.47 11.03 -2.56
N ILE A 43 -4.36 10.94 -1.79
CA ILE A 43 -3.61 12.13 -1.36
C ILE A 43 -3.15 12.96 -2.58
N ILE A 44 -2.65 12.29 -3.62
CA ILE A 44 -2.20 12.97 -4.84
C ILE A 44 -3.37 13.50 -5.67
N ALA A 45 -4.48 12.77 -5.73
CA ALA A 45 -5.69 13.22 -6.39
C ALA A 45 -6.27 14.47 -5.71
N GLU A 46 -6.39 14.46 -4.38
CA GLU A 46 -6.85 15.58 -3.55
C GLU A 46 -5.98 16.83 -3.77
N ARG A 47 -4.64 16.66 -3.73
CA ARG A 47 -3.70 17.76 -4.01
C ARG A 47 -3.87 18.30 -5.42
N CYS A 48 -3.92 17.41 -6.42
CA CYS A 48 -4.09 17.79 -7.81
C CYS A 48 -5.39 18.58 -8.05
N LEU A 49 -6.50 18.18 -7.42
CA LEU A 49 -7.78 18.87 -7.51
C LEU A 49 -7.74 20.22 -6.79
N SER A 50 -7.06 20.31 -5.65
CA SER A 50 -6.89 21.57 -4.90
C SER A 50 -6.08 22.62 -5.68
N GLU A 51 -5.21 22.18 -6.58
CA GLU A 51 -4.47 23.03 -7.52
C GLU A 51 -5.36 23.52 -8.70
N GLY A 52 -6.61 23.08 -8.80
CA GLY A 52 -7.54 23.47 -9.88
C GLY A 52 -7.33 22.72 -11.20
N ASN A 53 -6.64 21.58 -11.17
CA ASN A 53 -6.45 20.74 -12.37
C ASN A 53 -7.73 20.01 -12.77
N LEU A 54 -7.73 19.48 -14.00
CA LEU A 54 -8.82 18.65 -14.52
C LEU A 54 -8.88 17.30 -13.80
N GLU A 55 -10.10 16.83 -13.54
CA GLU A 55 -10.36 15.53 -12.89
C GLU A 55 -9.67 14.37 -13.62
N SER A 56 -9.66 14.38 -14.95
CA SER A 56 -8.99 13.35 -15.76
C SER A 56 -7.47 13.32 -15.55
N LEU A 57 -6.83 14.48 -15.37
CA LEU A 57 -5.40 14.56 -15.04
C LEU A 57 -5.15 14.05 -13.62
N CYS A 58 -6.00 14.42 -12.67
CA CYS A 58 -5.86 13.98 -11.29
C CYS A 58 -6.06 12.47 -11.16
N LYS A 59 -6.95 11.87 -11.96
CA LYS A 59 -7.10 10.41 -12.02
C LYS A 59 -5.85 9.70 -12.55
N ILE A 60 -5.17 10.28 -13.54
CA ILE A 60 -3.88 9.74 -14.02
C ILE A 60 -2.84 9.80 -12.89
N ARG A 61 -2.72 10.95 -12.21
CA ARG A 61 -1.77 11.11 -11.09
C ARG A 61 -2.08 10.19 -9.90
N GLU A 62 -3.36 9.93 -9.62
CA GLU A 62 -3.81 8.97 -8.61
C GLU A 62 -3.27 7.57 -8.92
N LEU A 63 -3.45 7.10 -10.15
CA LEU A 63 -2.99 5.78 -10.60
C LEU A 63 -1.47 5.66 -10.62
N ASP A 64 -0.77 6.72 -11.04
CA ASP A 64 0.70 6.78 -11.00
C ASP A 64 1.21 6.71 -9.55
N ALA A 65 0.57 7.43 -8.62
CA ALA A 65 0.91 7.40 -7.21
C ALA A 65 0.68 6.01 -6.58
N GLN A 66 -0.42 5.33 -6.92
CA GLN A 66 -0.67 3.95 -6.51
C GLN A 66 0.45 3.01 -7.00
N GLN A 67 0.82 3.10 -8.28
CA GLN A 67 1.88 2.27 -8.86
C GLN A 67 3.25 2.56 -8.26
N ASN A 68 3.60 3.84 -8.07
CA ASN A 68 4.87 4.23 -7.45
C ASN A 68 4.96 3.75 -5.99
N TYR A 69 3.86 3.82 -5.24
CA TYR A 69 3.80 3.27 -3.89
C TYR A 69 4.10 1.76 -3.90
N LEU A 70 3.46 1.01 -4.81
CA LEU A 70 3.67 -0.44 -4.94
C LEU A 70 5.10 -0.79 -5.37
N ALA A 71 5.67 -0.03 -6.31
CA ALA A 71 7.03 -0.24 -6.80
C ALA A 71 8.10 -0.09 -5.70
N LEU A 72 7.82 0.75 -4.70
CA LEU A 72 8.71 0.97 -3.54
C LEU A 72 8.43 0.02 -2.37
N GLY A 73 7.38 -0.81 -2.43
CA GLY A 73 7.04 -1.81 -1.42
C GLY A 73 6.90 -1.20 -0.02
N SER A 74 7.70 -1.68 0.94
CA SER A 74 7.70 -1.18 2.34
C SER A 74 8.04 0.30 2.47
N SER A 75 8.70 0.87 1.45
CA SER A 75 9.07 2.29 1.40
C SER A 75 8.10 3.12 0.57
N GLY A 76 6.89 2.59 0.27
CA GLY A 76 5.87 3.23 -0.56
C GLY A 76 5.54 4.67 -0.18
N TYR A 77 5.55 4.99 1.12
CA TYR A 77 5.28 6.34 1.62
C TYR A 77 6.26 7.40 1.06
N LEU A 78 7.48 7.00 0.64
CA LEU A 78 8.44 7.91 0.00
C LEU A 78 7.98 8.38 -1.40
N ALA A 79 7.03 7.69 -2.04
CA ALA A 79 6.44 8.12 -3.31
C ALA A 79 5.56 9.37 -3.15
N ILE A 80 5.14 9.71 -1.93
CA ILE A 80 4.22 10.81 -1.65
C ILE A 80 4.96 11.87 -0.80
N PRO A 81 5.85 12.67 -1.43
CA PRO A 81 6.62 13.66 -0.71
C PRO A 81 5.70 14.70 -0.06
N GLY A 82 6.05 15.09 1.16
CA GLY A 82 5.28 16.06 1.94
C GLY A 82 3.92 15.55 2.42
N ALA A 83 3.63 14.24 2.37
CA ALA A 83 2.53 13.68 3.13
C ALA A 83 2.85 13.65 4.62
N GLU A 84 1.92 14.16 5.43
CA GLU A 84 1.97 14.05 6.89
C GLU A 84 1.32 12.74 7.34
N ILE A 85 1.52 12.33 8.59
CA ILE A 85 0.99 11.05 9.10
C ILE A 85 -0.54 11.05 9.06
N GLU A 86 -1.13 12.21 9.33
CA GLU A 86 -2.55 12.48 9.31
C GLU A 86 -3.17 12.26 7.93
N ASP A 87 -2.42 12.55 6.85
CA ASP A 87 -2.86 12.34 5.47
C ASP A 87 -3.14 10.86 5.18
N TRP A 88 -2.51 9.93 5.92
CA TRP A 88 -2.64 8.49 5.71
C TRP A 88 -3.82 7.86 6.43
N TYR A 89 -4.53 8.60 7.29
CA TYR A 89 -5.65 8.10 8.10
C TYR A 89 -5.33 6.76 8.79
N ASP A 90 -6.22 5.78 8.66
CA ASP A 90 -6.07 4.39 9.10
C ASP A 90 -5.58 3.46 7.96
N SER A 91 -5.04 4.00 6.87
CA SER A 91 -4.61 3.18 5.74
C SER A 91 -3.48 2.21 6.12
N GLY A 92 -3.57 0.98 5.63
CA GLY A 92 -2.65 -0.10 6.00
C GLY A 92 -2.83 -0.61 7.42
N GLN A 93 -3.74 -0.01 8.20
CA GLN A 93 -4.11 -0.52 9.52
C GLN A 93 -5.28 -1.47 9.37
N CYS A 94 -5.10 -2.65 9.94
CA CYS A 94 -6.11 -3.68 9.97
C CYS A 94 -7.00 -3.45 11.20
N LYS A 95 -8.30 -3.21 10.97
CA LYS A 95 -9.26 -2.84 12.03
C LYS A 95 -9.56 -3.98 13.01
N ASP A 96 -9.29 -5.23 12.63
CA ASP A 96 -9.46 -6.43 13.45
C ASP A 96 -8.14 -7.14 13.80
N CYS A 97 -6.99 -6.58 13.45
CA CYS A 97 -5.71 -7.24 13.71
C CYS A 97 -5.28 -7.06 15.17
N PHE A 98 -5.42 -8.13 15.94
CA PHE A 98 -4.66 -8.33 17.15
C PHE A 98 -3.16 -8.39 16.79
N ILE A 99 -2.37 -7.59 17.52
CA ILE A 99 -0.90 -7.45 17.56
C ILE A 99 -0.26 -6.46 16.56
N PRO A 100 0.26 -5.31 17.06
CA PRO A 100 1.09 -4.40 16.28
C PRO A 100 2.47 -5.02 16.08
N SER A 101 2.89 -5.20 14.83
CA SER A 101 4.27 -5.53 14.47
C SER A 101 4.74 -4.63 13.35
N PHE A 102 5.49 -3.58 13.68
CA PHE A 102 6.29 -2.84 12.70
C PHE A 102 7.33 -3.80 12.08
N ASN A 103 7.44 -3.83 10.74
CA ASN A 103 8.44 -4.57 9.95
C ASN A 103 8.21 -6.08 9.71
N TYR A 104 7.05 -6.50 9.18
CA TYR A 104 6.97 -7.84 8.58
C TYR A 104 7.52 -7.82 7.14
N ARG A 105 8.65 -8.52 6.90
CA ARG A 105 9.27 -8.74 5.59
C ARG A 105 8.93 -10.17 5.10
N PRO A 106 8.05 -10.37 4.12
CA PRO A 106 7.89 -11.69 3.51
C PRO A 106 9.10 -12.01 2.60
N ALA A 107 9.54 -13.27 2.58
CA ALA A 107 10.75 -13.82 1.93
C ALA A 107 12.12 -13.75 2.67
N GLY A 108 12.13 -13.64 4.00
CA GLY A 108 13.31 -13.96 4.82
C GLY A 108 13.25 -15.40 5.32
N SER A 109 13.40 -16.38 4.42
CA SER A 109 13.33 -17.79 4.76
C SER A 109 14.35 -18.16 5.81
N ALA A 110 13.85 -18.90 6.79
CA ALA A 110 14.65 -19.50 7.82
C ALA A 110 13.82 -20.71 8.36
N GLN A 111 13.53 -21.70 7.50
CA GLN A 111 13.52 -23.21 7.54
C GLN A 111 14.84 -23.83 7.17
#